data_AF-A0A8X7QDW8-F1
#
_entry.id   AF-A0A8X7QDW8-F1
#
_cell.length_a   1.000
_cell.length_b   1.000
_cell.length_c   1.000
_cell.angle_alpha   90.00
_cell.angle_beta   90.00
_cell.angle_gamma   90.00
#
_symmetry.space_group_name_H-M   'P 1'
#
loop_
_entity.id
_entity.type
_entity.pdbx_description
1 polymer ?
#
loop_
_entity_poly.entity_id
_entity_poly.type
_entity_poly.pdbx_seq_one_letter_code
_entity_poly.pdbx_strand_id
1 'polypeptide(L)'
;MAHSKPKSDAPFLFPKCEASVLPDPSRFFSNHLLSNPLPTNSFFQNFTLGKGDQPEYFHPYLIKPAKSSLSISYPSLFHNSDFFHEVFKPDITISGSPVDQSSRQTHQISSFSDLGVNLDFPSSNLRFFLVRGIPFITFSVSCNTITISTSHEFVSFSGNSLSTKYT
;
A
#
# COMPACT_ATOMS: atom_id res chain seq x y z
N MET A 1 29.24 35.63 0.94
CA MET A 1 29.87 35.38 -0.37
C MET A 1 29.19 34.16 -0.98
N ALA A 2 28.49 34.33 -2.10
CA ALA A 2 27.78 33.24 -2.78
C ALA A 2 28.78 32.43 -3.60
N HIS A 3 28.97 31.15 -3.28
CA HIS A 3 29.71 30.23 -4.12
C HIS A 3 28.88 29.93 -5.38
N SER A 4 29.36 30.41 -6.53
CA SER A 4 28.82 30.06 -7.84
C SER A 4 29.10 28.58 -8.11
N LYS A 5 28.03 27.80 -8.29
CA LYS A 5 28.12 26.41 -8.77
C LYS A 5 28.77 26.44 -10.16
N PRO A 6 29.84 25.68 -10.43
CA PRO A 6 30.42 25.62 -11.77
C PRO A 6 29.39 25.02 -12.73
N LYS A 7 29.11 25.74 -13.83
CA LYS A 7 28.35 25.19 -14.97
C LYS A 7 29.22 24.13 -15.63
N SER A 8 28.85 22.87 -15.43
CA SER A 8 29.40 21.74 -16.17
C SER A 8 28.80 21.77 -17.58
N ASP A 9 29.57 22.22 -18.57
CA ASP A 9 29.22 22.13 -20.01
C ASP A 9 29.46 20.73 -20.62
N ALA A 10 29.77 19.73 -19.79
CA ALA A 10 29.88 18.35 -20.26
C ALA A 10 28.50 17.84 -20.70
N PRO A 11 28.32 17.37 -21.95
CA PRO A 11 27.06 16.80 -22.39
C PRO A 11 26.74 15.54 -21.56
N PHE A 12 25.46 15.36 -21.26
CA PHE A 12 25.00 14.17 -20.55
C PHE A 12 25.37 12.91 -21.37
N LEU A 13 26.06 11.97 -20.72
CA LEU A 13 26.71 10.82 -21.39
C LEU A 13 25.72 9.86 -22.04
N PHE A 14 24.46 9.85 -21.58
CA PHE A 14 23.43 8.99 -22.11
C PHE A 14 22.46 9.83 -22.96
N PRO A 15 22.11 9.39 -24.18
CA PRO A 15 21.13 10.12 -24.96
C PRO A 15 19.79 10.14 -24.23
N LYS A 16 19.07 11.27 -24.32
CA LYS A 16 17.67 11.28 -23.93
C LYS A 16 16.93 10.25 -24.78
N CYS A 17 16.27 9.29 -24.14
CA CYS A 17 15.47 8.27 -24.80
C CYS A 17 14.04 8.36 -24.29
N GLU A 18 13.09 8.58 -25.18
CA GLU A 18 11.67 8.33 -24.91
C GLU A 18 11.48 6.82 -25.12
N ALA A 19 11.38 6.06 -24.03
CA ALA A 19 11.31 4.62 -24.13
C ALA A 19 9.92 4.21 -24.63
N SER A 20 9.82 3.91 -25.92
CA SER A 20 8.58 3.47 -26.58
C SER A 20 8.03 2.14 -26.04
N VAL A 21 8.83 1.43 -25.24
CA VAL A 21 8.48 0.15 -24.61
C VAL A 21 8.06 0.32 -23.14
N LEU A 22 8.33 1.47 -22.53
CA LEU A 22 7.90 1.71 -21.15
C LEU A 22 6.39 2.00 -21.14
N PRO A 23 5.61 1.29 -20.31
CA PRO A 23 4.19 1.56 -20.17
C PRO A 23 3.99 2.94 -19.54
N ASP A 24 2.79 3.51 -19.77
CA ASP A 24 2.38 4.72 -19.06
C ASP A 24 2.51 4.55 -17.53
N PRO A 25 2.77 5.65 -16.80
CA PRO A 25 2.82 5.64 -15.35
C PRO A 25 1.60 4.93 -14.76
N SER A 26 1.84 4.11 -13.74
CA SER A 26 0.79 3.34 -13.12
C SER A 26 -0.34 4.25 -12.63
N ARG A 27 -1.58 3.94 -13.02
CA ARG A 27 -2.80 4.65 -12.59
C ARG A 27 -2.98 4.67 -11.06
N PHE A 28 -2.25 3.81 -10.35
CA PHE A 28 -2.28 3.72 -8.90
C PHE A 28 -1.55 4.86 -8.22
N PHE A 29 -0.74 5.69 -8.90
CA PHE A 29 -0.16 6.89 -8.29
C PHE A 29 -1.10 8.09 -8.41
N SER A 30 -1.12 8.92 -7.36
CA SER A 30 -1.82 10.21 -7.40
C SER A 30 -1.12 11.22 -8.30
N ASN A 31 -1.91 12.11 -8.92
CA ASN A 31 -1.43 13.04 -9.96
C ASN A 31 -0.22 13.88 -9.54
N HIS A 32 -0.17 14.31 -8.28
CA HIS A 32 0.93 15.14 -7.78
C HIS A 32 2.27 14.39 -7.75
N LEU A 33 2.26 13.05 -7.61
CA LEU A 33 3.45 12.22 -7.63
C LEU A 33 4.03 12.03 -9.05
N LEU A 34 3.20 12.20 -10.09
CA LEU A 34 3.62 12.01 -11.50
C LEU A 34 4.62 13.07 -11.99
N SER A 35 4.79 14.15 -11.24
CA SER A 35 5.77 15.22 -11.53
C SER A 35 7.20 14.83 -11.19
N ASN A 36 7.40 13.74 -10.43
CA ASN A 36 8.72 13.25 -10.01
C ASN A 36 8.94 11.81 -10.50
N PRO A 37 10.20 11.35 -10.58
CA PRO A 37 10.48 9.95 -10.89
C PRO A 37 9.75 9.02 -9.91
N LEU A 38 9.00 8.08 -10.45
CA LEU A 38 8.29 7.08 -9.66
C LEU A 38 9.24 5.96 -9.24
N PRO A 39 9.06 5.41 -8.03
CA PRO A 39 9.93 4.36 -7.55
C PRO A 39 9.71 3.08 -8.36
N THR A 40 10.81 2.44 -8.74
CA THR A 40 10.83 1.12 -9.36
C THR A 40 11.59 0.16 -8.45
N ASN A 41 11.18 -1.09 -8.37
CA ASN A 41 11.74 -2.10 -7.44
C ASN A 41 11.53 -1.76 -5.95
N SER A 42 10.42 -1.09 -5.63
CA SER A 42 10.05 -0.85 -4.24
C SER A 42 9.38 -2.07 -3.60
N PHE A 43 9.46 -2.14 -2.27
CA PHE A 43 8.82 -3.20 -1.50
C PHE A 43 7.28 -3.16 -1.54
N PHE A 44 6.68 -2.13 -2.15
CA PHE A 44 5.24 -2.00 -2.36
C PHE A 44 4.84 -2.06 -3.83
N GLN A 45 5.76 -2.48 -4.71
CA GLN A 45 5.58 -2.43 -6.15
C GLN A 45 4.30 -3.14 -6.60
N ASN A 46 3.88 -4.22 -5.93
CA ASN A 46 2.70 -5.00 -6.30
C ASN A 46 1.39 -4.20 -6.24
N PHE A 47 1.34 -3.12 -5.47
CA PHE A 47 0.20 -2.20 -5.43
C PHE A 47 0.03 -1.41 -6.73
N THR A 48 1.07 -1.34 -7.56
CA THR A 48 1.07 -0.54 -8.79
C THR A 48 1.04 -1.38 -10.07
N LEU A 49 1.22 -2.71 -9.96
CA LEU A 49 1.30 -3.63 -11.09
C LEU A 49 -0.03 -4.31 -11.37
N GLY A 50 -0.36 -4.51 -12.65
CA GLY A 50 -1.59 -5.20 -13.06
C GLY A 50 -2.85 -4.58 -12.45
N LYS A 51 -3.52 -5.33 -11.57
CA LYS A 51 -4.73 -4.88 -10.86
C LYS A 51 -4.46 -4.25 -9.48
N GLY A 52 -3.21 -4.19 -9.03
CA GLY A 52 -2.84 -3.67 -7.72
C GLY A 52 -3.42 -4.50 -6.56
N ASP A 53 -3.72 -5.78 -6.82
CA ASP A 53 -4.45 -6.70 -5.93
C ASP A 53 -3.59 -7.90 -5.49
N GLN A 54 -2.29 -7.86 -5.78
CA GLN A 54 -1.35 -8.86 -5.32
C GLN A 54 -0.95 -8.57 -3.86
N PRO A 55 -0.84 -9.61 -3.00
CA PRO A 55 -0.32 -9.44 -1.65
C PRO A 55 1.09 -8.85 -1.64
N GLU A 56 1.37 -8.03 -0.65
CA GLU A 56 2.69 -7.43 -0.45
C GLU A 56 3.13 -7.58 1.01
N TYR A 57 4.40 -7.91 1.22
CA TYR A 57 4.91 -8.19 2.56
C TYR A 57 5.47 -6.95 3.25
N PHE A 58 4.76 -6.53 4.30
CA PHE A 58 5.14 -5.37 5.12
C PHE A 58 5.88 -5.76 6.40
N HIS A 59 6.02 -7.07 6.70
CA HIS A 59 6.54 -7.61 7.97
C HIS A 59 5.93 -6.96 9.24
N PRO A 60 5.23 -7.73 10.09
CA PRO A 60 5.05 -9.18 10.01
C PRO A 60 3.88 -9.61 9.11
N TYR A 61 3.21 -8.68 8.42
CA TYR A 61 1.96 -8.94 7.72
C TYR A 61 2.11 -8.97 6.19
N LEU A 62 1.32 -9.83 5.55
CA LEU A 62 0.97 -9.67 4.13
C LEU A 62 -0.28 -8.80 4.00
N ILE A 63 -0.24 -7.84 3.10
CA ILE A 63 -1.28 -6.85 2.88
C ILE A 63 -1.80 -6.96 1.45
N LYS A 64 -3.13 -7.05 1.29
CA LYS A 64 -3.78 -7.15 -0.02
C LYS A 64 -4.92 -6.12 -0.15
N PRO A 65 -4.76 -5.10 -1.00
CA PRO A 65 -5.82 -4.18 -1.36
C PRO A 65 -6.93 -4.84 -2.18
N ALA A 66 -8.15 -4.44 -1.93
CA ALA A 66 -9.32 -4.76 -2.74
C ALA A 66 -10.21 -3.52 -2.88
N LYS A 67 -11.34 -3.64 -3.59
CA LYS A 67 -12.25 -2.50 -3.71
C LYS A 67 -12.83 -2.15 -2.33
N SER A 68 -12.69 -0.89 -1.93
CA SER A 68 -13.19 -0.36 -0.64
C SER A 68 -12.70 -1.09 0.62
N SER A 69 -11.62 -1.87 0.53
CA SER A 69 -11.17 -2.72 1.63
C SER A 69 -9.69 -3.09 1.56
N LEU A 70 -9.11 -3.39 2.72
CA LEU A 70 -7.76 -3.91 2.87
C LEU A 70 -7.82 -5.20 3.69
N SER A 71 -7.28 -6.29 3.15
CA SER A 71 -7.12 -7.55 3.86
C SER A 71 -5.70 -7.70 4.39
N ILE A 72 -5.59 -8.18 5.62
CA ILE A 72 -4.37 -8.36 6.39
C ILE A 72 -4.24 -9.84 6.72
N SER A 73 -3.05 -10.38 6.55
CA SER A 73 -2.70 -11.75 6.91
C SER A 73 -1.44 -11.76 7.76
N TYR A 74 -1.44 -12.53 8.84
CA TYR A 74 -0.23 -12.99 9.49
C TYR A 74 0.14 -14.35 8.86
N PRO A 75 1.07 -14.36 7.89
CA PRO A 75 1.24 -15.52 7.02
C PRO A 75 1.74 -16.73 7.79
N SER A 76 1.16 -17.89 7.46
CA SER A 76 1.80 -19.17 7.80
C SER A 76 2.94 -19.44 6.83
N LEU A 77 4.04 -20.00 7.34
CA LEU A 77 5.17 -20.42 6.53
C LEU A 77 4.90 -21.80 5.94
N PHE A 78 4.75 -21.88 4.62
CA PHE A 78 4.80 -23.15 3.90
C PHE A 78 6.24 -23.42 3.49
N HIS A 79 6.72 -24.64 3.69
CA HIS A 79 8.06 -25.03 3.26
C HIS A 79 8.14 -26.50 2.84
N ASN A 80 9.10 -26.79 1.97
CA ASN A 80 9.56 -28.12 1.62
C ASN A 80 11.10 -28.09 1.47
N SER A 81 11.70 -29.12 0.87
CA SER A 81 13.15 -29.19 0.66
C SER A 81 13.70 -28.12 -0.30
N ASP A 82 12.86 -27.62 -1.21
CA ASP A 82 13.29 -26.82 -2.35
C ASP A 82 13.03 -25.32 -2.12
N PHE A 83 11.99 -24.98 -1.36
CA PHE A 83 11.60 -23.60 -1.09
C PHE A 83 10.75 -23.46 0.17
N PHE A 84 10.65 -22.21 0.62
CA PHE A 84 9.63 -21.76 1.56
C PHE A 84 8.93 -20.52 0.98
N HIS A 85 7.66 -20.35 1.34
CA HIS A 85 6.91 -19.13 1.01
C HIS A 85 5.85 -18.83 2.07
N GLU A 86 5.45 -17.57 2.11
CA GLU A 86 4.40 -17.07 2.98
C GLU A 86 3.05 -17.15 2.27
N VAL A 87 2.10 -17.87 2.85
CA VAL A 87 0.76 -18.04 2.25
C VAL A 87 -0.15 -16.92 2.70
N PHE A 88 -0.73 -16.18 1.76
CA PHE A 88 -1.74 -15.17 2.07
C PHE A 88 -3.09 -15.82 2.40
N LYS A 89 -3.57 -15.61 3.63
CA LYS A 89 -4.93 -15.93 4.05
C LYS A 89 -5.53 -14.72 4.79
N PRO A 90 -6.69 -14.17 4.37
CA PRO A 90 -7.22 -12.96 4.99
C PRO A 90 -7.72 -13.24 6.41
N ASP A 91 -6.88 -12.94 7.40
CA ASP A 91 -7.21 -13.09 8.82
C ASP A 91 -8.13 -11.96 9.27
N ILE A 92 -7.86 -10.73 8.83
CA ILE A 92 -8.68 -9.55 9.09
C ILE A 92 -8.88 -8.81 7.78
N THR A 93 -10.10 -8.35 7.50
CA THR A 93 -10.40 -7.43 6.41
C THR A 93 -11.11 -6.21 6.98
N ILE A 94 -10.56 -5.04 6.66
CA ILE A 94 -11.12 -3.74 7.06
C ILE A 94 -11.74 -3.13 5.81
N SER A 95 -13.04 -2.85 5.86
CA SER A 95 -13.77 -2.21 4.77
C SER A 95 -14.53 -0.98 5.25
N GLY A 96 -14.71 -0.03 4.33
CA GLY A 96 -15.49 1.18 4.58
C GLY A 96 -16.80 1.12 3.80
N SER A 97 -17.79 1.91 4.23
CA SER A 97 -19.04 2.04 3.49
C SER A 97 -18.76 2.50 2.05
N PRO A 98 -19.32 1.84 1.01
CA PRO A 98 -19.08 2.23 -0.37
C PRO A 98 -19.69 3.61 -0.66
N VAL A 99 -18.86 4.55 -1.10
CA VAL A 99 -19.24 5.90 -1.53
C VAL A 99 -19.45 5.95 -3.04
N ASP A 100 -18.61 5.25 -3.79
CA ASP A 100 -18.71 5.16 -5.25
C ASP A 100 -18.44 3.74 -5.74
N GLN A 101 -19.49 3.11 -6.29
CA GLN A 101 -19.42 1.76 -6.84
C GLN A 101 -18.97 1.73 -8.30
N SER A 102 -18.89 2.87 -8.98
CA SER A 102 -18.52 2.96 -10.40
C SER A 102 -17.00 2.87 -10.62
N SER A 103 -16.20 3.27 -9.62
CA SER A 103 -14.75 3.20 -9.71
C SER A 103 -14.26 1.77 -9.93
N ARG A 104 -13.43 1.60 -10.97
CA ARG A 104 -12.70 0.35 -11.27
C ARG A 104 -11.36 0.27 -10.53
N GLN A 105 -10.97 1.34 -9.84
CA GLN A 105 -9.71 1.42 -9.13
C GLN A 105 -9.89 0.97 -7.68
N THR A 106 -9.02 0.07 -7.21
CA THR A 106 -9.06 -0.45 -5.83
C THR A 106 -8.55 0.59 -4.84
N HIS A 107 -7.39 1.17 -5.13
CA HIS A 107 -6.71 2.14 -4.27
C HIS A 107 -5.85 3.13 -5.09
N GLN A 108 -5.30 4.13 -4.43
CA GLN A 108 -4.32 5.07 -4.98
C GLN A 108 -3.22 5.34 -3.94
N ILE A 109 -1.97 5.36 -4.37
CA ILE A 109 -0.81 5.78 -3.59
C ILE A 109 -0.79 7.31 -3.54
N SER A 110 -1.01 7.84 -2.34
CA SER A 110 -0.99 9.28 -2.07
C SER A 110 0.38 9.79 -1.63
N SER A 111 1.22 8.91 -1.09
CA SER A 111 2.61 9.23 -0.73
C SER A 111 3.39 7.95 -0.44
N PHE A 112 4.71 8.04 -0.50
CA PHE A 112 5.61 6.95 -0.17
C PHE A 112 6.93 7.50 0.42
N SER A 113 7.65 6.63 1.12
CA SER A 113 8.99 6.84 1.64
C SER A 113 9.79 5.53 1.53
N ASP A 114 11.03 5.53 2.02
CA ASP A 114 11.90 4.34 1.97
C ASP A 114 11.28 3.10 2.63
N LEU A 115 10.41 3.30 3.64
CA LEU A 115 9.79 2.23 4.43
C LEU A 115 8.27 2.31 4.50
N GLY A 116 7.65 3.34 3.94
CA GLY A 116 6.21 3.59 4.10
C GLY A 116 5.49 3.87 2.78
N VAL A 117 4.21 3.52 2.72
CA VAL A 117 3.31 3.88 1.63
C VAL A 117 1.91 4.15 2.18
N ASN A 118 1.29 5.22 1.68
CA ASN A 118 -0.08 5.56 2.03
C ASN A 118 -1.02 5.14 0.91
N LEU A 119 -2.00 4.30 1.24
CA LEU A 119 -3.02 3.80 0.31
C LEU A 119 -4.36 4.47 0.59
N ASP A 120 -4.83 5.25 -0.36
CA ASP A 120 -6.13 5.89 -0.34
C ASP A 120 -7.13 5.01 -1.11
N PHE A 121 -8.34 4.84 -0.57
CA PHE A 121 -9.44 4.08 -1.18
C PHE A 121 -10.56 5.05 -1.53
N PRO A 122 -10.57 5.62 -2.75
CA PRO A 122 -11.54 6.65 -3.15
C PRO A 122 -13.00 6.16 -3.05
N SER A 123 -13.23 4.86 -3.23
CA SER A 123 -14.55 4.26 -3.16
C SER A 123 -15.11 4.11 -1.74
N SER A 124 -14.34 4.40 -0.69
CA SER A 124 -14.79 4.24 0.70
C SER A 124 -14.20 5.24 1.70
N ASN A 125 -13.47 6.26 1.25
CA ASN A 125 -12.80 7.25 2.11
C ASN A 125 -11.96 6.62 3.25
N LEU A 126 -11.34 5.48 2.97
CA LEU A 126 -10.35 4.87 3.84
C LEU A 126 -8.96 5.26 3.36
N ARG A 127 -8.07 5.55 4.30
CA ARG A 127 -6.64 5.74 4.03
C ARG A 127 -5.84 4.91 5.00
N PHE A 128 -4.96 4.05 4.48
CA PHE A 128 -4.06 3.22 5.27
C PHE A 128 -2.65 3.80 5.22
N PHE A 129 -2.00 3.81 6.38
CA PHE A 129 -0.61 4.25 6.56
C PHE A 129 0.23 3.01 6.82
N LEU A 130 0.76 2.41 5.77
CA LEU A 130 1.49 1.15 5.85
C LEU A 130 2.98 1.44 5.97
N VAL A 131 3.60 0.89 7.00
CA VAL A 131 5.04 1.05 7.25
C VAL A 131 5.64 -0.32 7.52
N ARG A 132 6.73 -0.62 6.82
CA ARG A 132 7.41 -1.92 6.94
C ARG A 132 7.98 -2.10 8.35
N GLY A 133 7.76 -3.27 8.94
CA GLY A 133 8.28 -3.62 10.27
C GLY A 133 7.42 -3.13 11.44
N ILE A 134 6.24 -2.54 11.19
CA ILE A 134 5.37 -2.04 12.24
C ILE A 134 4.36 -3.13 12.67
N PRO A 135 4.24 -3.43 13.98
CA PRO A 135 3.32 -4.46 14.48
C PRO A 135 1.87 -3.97 14.62
N PHE A 136 1.53 -2.85 14.00
CA PHE A 136 0.21 -2.22 14.05
C PHE A 136 -0.21 -1.82 12.64
N ILE A 137 -1.51 -1.93 12.35
CA ILE A 137 -2.10 -1.36 11.14
C ILE A 137 -2.81 -0.06 11.52
N THR A 138 -2.37 1.02 10.90
CA THR A 138 -2.93 2.36 11.12
C THR A 138 -3.72 2.79 9.90
N PHE A 139 -4.94 3.28 10.11
CA PHE A 139 -5.77 3.84 9.06
C PHE A 139 -6.59 5.00 9.60
N SER A 140 -6.94 5.93 8.72
CA SER A 140 -7.91 6.98 8.98
C SER A 140 -9.16 6.72 8.15
N VAL A 141 -10.31 7.05 8.75
CA VAL A 141 -11.61 6.91 8.12
C VAL A 141 -12.34 8.25 8.12
N SER A 142 -12.89 8.62 6.98
CA SER A 142 -13.82 9.75 6.86
C SER A 142 -15.25 9.30 6.51
N CYS A 143 -15.50 7.98 6.44
CA CYS A 143 -16.84 7.42 6.28
C CYS A 143 -17.52 7.16 7.62
N ASN A 144 -18.85 7.00 7.61
CA ASN A 144 -19.65 6.87 8.84
C ASN A 144 -19.51 5.51 9.52
N THR A 145 -19.22 4.46 8.73
CA THR A 145 -19.17 3.08 9.23
C THR A 145 -17.95 2.36 8.69
N ILE A 146 -17.23 1.68 9.58
CA ILE A 146 -16.21 0.69 9.24
C ILE A 146 -16.76 -0.70 9.52
N THR A 147 -16.33 -1.68 8.74
CA THR A 147 -16.57 -3.10 9.00
C THR A 147 -15.23 -3.79 9.14
N ILE A 148 -15.07 -4.52 10.24
CA ILE A 148 -13.93 -5.41 10.47
C ILE A 148 -14.48 -6.82 10.41
N SER A 149 -14.05 -7.59 9.41
CA SER A 149 -14.45 -8.99 9.22
C SER A 149 -13.24 -9.91 9.27
N THR A 150 -13.50 -11.19 9.49
CA THR A 150 -12.48 -12.24 9.46
C THR A 150 -13.01 -13.44 8.67
N SER A 151 -12.11 -14.27 8.14
CA SER A 151 -12.46 -15.59 7.61
C SER A 151 -12.66 -16.65 8.72
N HIS A 152 -12.42 -16.25 9.98
CA HIS A 152 -12.57 -17.07 11.17
C HIS A 152 -13.82 -16.66 11.99
N GLU A 153 -14.08 -17.35 13.09
CA GLU A 153 -15.14 -16.97 14.03
C GLU A 153 -14.59 -16.00 15.10
N PHE A 154 -15.34 -14.95 15.43
CA PHE A 154 -15.02 -14.09 16.56
C PHE A 154 -15.46 -14.76 17.86
N VAL A 155 -14.50 -15.22 18.67
CA VAL A 155 -14.78 -15.93 19.93
C VAL A 155 -15.23 -14.99 21.06
N SER A 156 -14.64 -13.79 21.13
CA SER A 156 -14.93 -12.82 22.19
C SER A 156 -14.56 -11.40 21.80
N PHE A 157 -15.27 -10.42 22.36
CA PHE A 157 -14.93 -9.00 22.27
C PHE A 157 -14.76 -8.43 23.67
N SER A 158 -13.69 -7.67 23.89
CA SER A 158 -13.45 -6.93 25.12
C SER A 158 -13.09 -5.49 24.79
N GLY A 159 -13.72 -4.53 25.46
CA GLY A 159 -13.40 -3.11 25.34
C GLY A 159 -12.50 -2.65 26.49
N ASN A 160 -11.64 -1.66 26.20
CA ASN A 160 -10.93 -0.91 27.24
C ASN A 160 -11.70 0.37 27.56
N SER A 161 -12.29 0.46 28.76
CA SER A 161 -13.05 1.65 29.18
C SER A 161 -12.20 2.92 29.28
N LEU A 162 -10.88 2.77 29.50
CA LEU A 162 -9.95 3.89 29.57
C LEU A 162 -9.52 4.39 28.18
N SER A 163 -9.92 3.69 27.10
CA SER A 163 -9.55 4.03 25.72
C SER A 163 -8.03 4.17 25.51
N THR A 164 -7.23 3.40 26.27
CA THR A 164 -5.77 3.36 26.09
C THR A 164 -5.35 2.13 25.30
N LYS A 165 -4.11 2.12 24.79
CA LYS A 165 -3.55 0.97 24.07
C LYS A 165 -3.25 -0.25 24.96
N TYR A 166 -3.39 -0.10 26.28
CA TYR A 166 -3.09 -1.15 27.25
C TYR A 166 -4.39 -1.81 27.69
N THR A 167 -4.45 -3.12 27.58
CA THR A 167 -5.59 -3.95 27.99
C THR A 167 -5.22 -4.75 29.23
#